data_AF-A0A4S4DI45-F1
#
_entry.id   AF-A0A4S4DI45-F1
#
_cell.length_a   1.000
_cell.length_b   1.000
_cell.length_c   1.000
_cell.angle_alpha   90.00
_cell.angle_beta   90.00
_cell.angle_gamma   90.00
#
_symmetry.space_group_name_H-M   'P 1'
#
loop_
_entity.id
_entity.type
_entity.pdbx_description
1 polymer ?
#
loop_
_entity_poly.entity_id
_entity_poly.type
_entity_poly.pdbx_seq_one_letter_code
_entity_poly.pdbx_strand_id
1 'polypeptide(L)'
;MSSSSSSSDKVRASHILIKHQGSRRKASWKDPEGRIITNTTRDAAVSQLKSLRDDIVSGKSKFDDVASRFSDCSSAKRGGDLGQFFSCHSILLFVSLFDTALLFGPFGKGQMQKPFEEATYALKVGEISDIVDTDSGTHIIMRTG
;
A
#
# COMPACT_ATOMS: atom_id res chain seq x y z
N MET A 1 20.20 -14.77 31.78
CA MET A 1 20.34 -14.03 30.51
C MET A 1 20.00 -14.99 29.37
N SER A 2 18.82 -14.84 28.76
CA SER A 2 18.51 -15.43 27.45
C SER A 2 17.54 -14.49 26.75
N SER A 3 18.06 -13.80 25.74
CA SER A 3 17.39 -12.95 24.78
C SER A 3 16.68 -13.78 23.71
N SER A 4 15.41 -13.51 23.43
CA SER A 4 14.75 -13.91 22.17
C SER A 4 13.81 -12.81 21.68
N SER A 5 14.24 -12.15 20.61
CA SER A 5 13.59 -11.07 19.86
C SER A 5 12.28 -11.48 19.20
N SER A 6 11.21 -10.68 19.35
CA SER A 6 10.03 -10.71 18.45
C SER A 6 9.67 -9.29 17.99
N SER A 7 10.61 -8.62 17.34
CA SER A 7 10.45 -7.29 16.72
C SER A 7 9.86 -7.38 15.30
N SER A 8 9.10 -8.44 14.98
CA SER A 8 8.80 -8.83 13.59
C SER A 8 7.38 -8.53 13.12
N ASP A 9 6.46 -8.12 14.01
CA ASP A 9 5.03 -7.99 13.68
C ASP A 9 4.58 -6.58 13.31
N LYS A 10 5.47 -5.59 13.44
CA LYS A 10 5.18 -4.18 13.14
C LYS A 10 6.07 -3.72 12.00
N VAL A 11 5.46 -3.17 10.97
CA VAL A 11 6.17 -2.49 9.88
C VAL A 11 5.64 -1.08 9.74
N ARG A 12 6.49 -0.19 9.23
CA ARG A 12 6.11 1.13 8.79
C ARG A 12 6.36 1.23 7.29
N ALA A 13 5.43 1.82 6.56
CA ALA A 13 5.61 2.05 5.14
C ALA A 13 4.99 3.37 4.69
N SER A 14 5.55 3.89 3.61
CA SER A 14 4.95 4.93 2.80
C SER A 14 4.47 4.33 1.48
N HIS A 15 3.45 4.93 0.87
CA HIS A 15 2.99 4.49 -0.44
C HIS A 15 2.61 5.63 -1.38
N ILE A 16 2.66 5.34 -2.67
CA ILE A 16 2.07 6.15 -3.73
C ILE A 16 0.95 5.31 -4.32
N LEU A 17 -0.28 5.81 -4.28
CA LEU A 17 -1.46 5.16 -4.84
C LEU A 17 -1.94 5.95 -6.05
N ILE A 18 -2.09 5.30 -7.20
CA ILE A 18 -2.82 5.88 -8.34
C ILE A 18 -4.10 5.08 -8.54
N LYS A 19 -5.21 5.80 -8.49
CA LYS A 19 -6.53 5.22 -8.73
C LYS A 19 -6.83 5.17 -10.21
N HIS A 20 -7.62 4.18 -10.60
CA HIS A 20 -8.06 3.97 -11.96
C HIS A 20 -9.51 3.48 -11.97
N GLN A 21 -10.05 3.20 -13.16
CA GLN A 21 -11.44 2.79 -13.38
C GLN A 21 -11.85 1.51 -12.62
N GLY A 22 -10.87 0.69 -12.20
CA GLY A 22 -11.05 -0.53 -11.43
C GLY A 22 -10.95 -0.33 -9.91
N SER A 23 -10.58 0.85 -9.44
CA SER A 23 -10.51 1.15 -8.02
C SER A 23 -11.91 1.13 -7.39
N ARG A 24 -12.07 0.43 -6.27
CA ARG A 24 -13.30 0.35 -5.46
C ARG A 24 -13.87 1.73 -5.12
N ARG A 25 -13.02 2.71 -4.81
CA ARG A 25 -13.42 4.10 -4.55
C ARG A 25 -12.81 5.03 -5.60
N LYS A 26 -13.59 5.41 -6.60
CA LYS A 26 -13.18 6.22 -7.75
C LYS A 26 -13.15 7.73 -7.48
N ALA A 27 -12.71 8.14 -6.31
CA ALA A 27 -12.56 9.56 -5.97
C ALA A 27 -11.32 9.76 -5.11
N SER A 28 -10.63 10.88 -5.28
CA SER A 28 -9.46 11.28 -4.49
C SER A 28 -9.55 12.73 -4.06
N TRP A 29 -8.55 13.22 -3.34
CA TRP A 29 -8.48 14.64 -2.98
C TRP A 29 -8.19 15.54 -4.18
N LYS A 30 -7.62 15.00 -5.27
CA LYS A 30 -7.38 15.71 -6.55
C LYS A 30 -8.60 15.67 -7.47
N ASP A 31 -9.40 14.63 -7.35
CA ASP A 31 -10.57 14.38 -8.19
C ASP A 31 -11.75 13.94 -7.31
N PRO A 32 -12.42 14.90 -6.63
CA PRO A 32 -13.51 14.59 -5.71
C PRO A 32 -14.72 13.98 -6.42
N GLU A 33 -14.96 14.36 -7.67
CA GLU A 33 -16.05 13.83 -8.50
C GLU A 33 -15.68 12.53 -9.23
N GLY A 34 -14.40 12.19 -9.30
CA GLY A 34 -13.95 10.92 -9.86
C GLY A 34 -13.93 10.85 -11.38
N ARG A 35 -13.99 11.99 -12.08
CA ARG A 35 -14.11 12.03 -13.55
C ARG A 35 -12.84 11.48 -14.22
N ILE A 36 -11.68 11.87 -13.71
CA ILE A 36 -10.37 11.46 -14.24
C ILE A 36 -10.13 9.99 -13.87
N ILE A 37 -10.38 9.64 -12.60
CA ILE A 37 -10.15 8.28 -12.10
C ILE A 37 -11.02 7.26 -12.84
N THR A 38 -12.28 7.60 -13.13
CA THR A 38 -13.20 6.71 -13.85
C THR A 38 -12.78 6.49 -15.30
N ASN A 39 -12.13 7.46 -15.94
CA ASN A 39 -11.67 7.37 -17.32
C ASN A 39 -10.24 6.80 -17.45
N THR A 40 -9.49 6.72 -16.36
CA THR A 40 -8.11 6.23 -16.35
C THR A 40 -8.10 4.70 -16.35
N THR A 41 -7.43 4.09 -17.33
CA THR A 41 -7.29 2.62 -17.38
C THR A 41 -6.26 2.12 -16.37
N ARG A 42 -6.34 0.84 -16.02
CA ARG A 42 -5.35 0.21 -15.14
C ARG A 42 -3.93 0.32 -15.72
N ASP A 43 -3.78 0.04 -17.01
CA ASP A 43 -2.46 0.05 -17.65
C ASP A 43 -1.89 1.47 -17.74
N ALA A 44 -2.74 2.49 -17.90
CA ALA A 44 -2.31 3.89 -17.81
C ALA A 44 -1.79 4.23 -16.41
N ALA A 45 -2.49 3.79 -15.35
CA ALA A 45 -2.03 3.96 -13.98
C ALA A 45 -0.70 3.23 -13.73
N VAL A 46 -0.55 1.99 -14.18
CA VAL A 46 0.69 1.21 -14.09
C VAL A 46 1.84 1.91 -14.81
N SER A 47 1.61 2.43 -16.01
CA SER A 47 2.61 3.15 -16.80
C SER A 47 3.08 4.43 -16.09
N GLN A 48 2.14 5.22 -15.56
CA GLN A 48 2.47 6.40 -14.77
C GLN A 48 3.28 6.02 -13.53
N LEU A 49 2.85 5.00 -12.79
CA LEU A 49 3.54 4.55 -11.58
C LEU A 49 4.95 4.04 -11.89
N LYS A 50 5.13 3.32 -13.00
CA LYS A 50 6.43 2.83 -13.45
C LYS A 50 7.40 3.98 -13.72
N SER A 51 6.97 5.02 -14.43
CA SER A 51 7.79 6.21 -14.66
C SER A 51 8.19 6.88 -13.34
N LEU A 52 7.25 7.03 -12.41
CA LEU A 52 7.54 7.60 -11.08
C LEU A 52 8.53 6.74 -10.30
N ARG A 53 8.41 5.41 -10.37
CA ARG A 53 9.36 4.48 -9.77
C ARG A 53 10.76 4.69 -10.31
N ASP A 54 10.89 4.75 -11.64
CA ASP A 54 12.18 4.88 -12.31
C ASP A 54 12.85 6.21 -11.94
N ASP A 55 12.08 7.29 -11.81
CA ASP A 55 12.59 8.59 -11.35
C ASP A 55 13.03 8.57 -9.88
N ILE A 56 12.37 7.81 -9.01
CA ILE A 56 12.76 7.65 -7.61
C ILE A 56 14.03 6.78 -7.50
N VAL A 57 14.05 5.64 -8.20
CA VAL A 57 15.17 4.69 -8.19
C VAL A 57 16.42 5.31 -8.81
N SER A 58 16.27 6.13 -9.86
CA SER A 58 17.38 6.90 -10.45
C SER A 58 17.82 8.10 -9.61
N GLY A 59 17.12 8.40 -8.51
CA GLY A 59 17.46 9.50 -7.60
C GLY A 59 17.10 10.89 -8.12
N LYS A 60 16.33 11.00 -9.21
CA LYS A 60 15.86 12.29 -9.75
C LYS A 60 14.82 12.96 -8.86
N SER A 61 14.08 12.17 -8.09
CA SER A 61 13.01 12.66 -7.21
C SER A 61 12.95 11.85 -5.94
N LYS A 62 12.53 12.49 -4.84
CA LYS A 62 12.33 11.81 -3.57
C LYS A 62 10.93 11.21 -3.49
N PHE A 63 10.80 10.12 -2.75
CA PHE A 63 9.54 9.37 -2.63
C PHE A 63 8.42 10.23 -2.02
N ASP A 64 8.73 11.01 -0.99
CA ASP A 64 7.81 11.90 -0.30
C ASP A 64 7.27 13.02 -1.19
N ASP A 65 8.13 13.64 -2.00
CA ASP A 65 7.77 14.67 -2.97
C ASP A 65 6.80 14.11 -4.02
N VAL A 66 7.12 12.92 -4.57
CA VAL A 66 6.28 12.23 -5.54
C VAL A 66 4.95 11.84 -4.92
N ALA A 67 4.95 11.27 -3.72
CA ALA A 67 3.72 10.89 -3.02
C ALA A 67 2.82 12.09 -2.72
N SER A 68 3.40 13.21 -2.30
CA SER A 68 2.64 14.43 -1.98
C SER A 68 1.94 15.02 -3.21
N ARG A 69 2.58 14.93 -4.38
CA ARG A 69 2.07 15.51 -5.63
C ARG A 69 1.12 14.58 -6.38
N PHE A 70 1.47 13.30 -6.46
CA PHE A 70 0.83 12.38 -7.39
C PHE A 70 -0.09 11.35 -6.71
N SER A 71 0.07 11.05 -5.42
CA SER A 71 -0.75 10.01 -4.76
C SER A 71 -2.21 10.44 -4.60
N ASP A 72 -3.14 9.55 -4.92
CA ASP A 72 -4.59 9.69 -4.71
C ASP A 72 -5.04 9.32 -3.28
N CYS A 73 -4.11 8.90 -2.42
CA CYS A 73 -4.37 8.65 -1.02
C CYS A 73 -4.27 9.95 -0.20
N SER A 74 -5.04 10.05 0.88
CA SER A 74 -4.93 11.19 1.82
C SER A 74 -3.61 11.21 2.59
N SER A 75 -2.84 10.11 2.59
CA SER A 75 -1.47 10.05 3.10
C SER A 75 -0.50 10.94 2.30
N ALA A 76 -0.87 11.40 1.11
CA ALA A 76 -0.11 12.36 0.30
C ALA A 76 0.33 13.58 1.13
N LYS A 77 -0.54 14.09 2.03
CA LYS A 77 -0.22 15.22 2.92
C LYS A 77 0.93 14.97 3.91
N ARG A 78 1.37 13.72 4.05
CA ARG A 78 2.49 13.28 4.90
C ARG A 78 3.54 12.51 4.08
N GLY A 79 3.74 12.87 2.81
CA GLY A 79 4.70 12.18 1.95
C GLY A 79 4.39 10.71 1.70
N GLY A 80 3.11 10.33 1.77
CA GLY A 80 2.67 8.95 1.60
C GLY A 80 2.77 8.07 2.84
N ASP A 81 3.21 8.60 3.99
CA ASP A 81 3.38 7.82 5.22
C ASP A 81 2.05 7.30 5.78
N LEU A 82 1.98 5.97 5.93
CA LEU A 82 0.84 5.26 6.49
C LEU A 82 0.97 5.05 8.00
N GLY A 83 2.15 5.31 8.58
CA GLY A 83 2.45 4.97 9.97
C GLY A 83 2.68 3.48 10.15
N GLN A 84 2.64 3.02 11.40
CA GLN A 84 2.87 1.62 11.75
C GLN A 84 1.59 0.80 11.58
N PHE A 85 1.73 -0.39 11.02
CA PHE A 85 0.66 -1.37 10.95
C PHE A 85 1.19 -2.79 11.22
N PHE A 86 0.26 -3.68 11.58
CA PHE A 86 0.56 -5.06 11.98
C PHE A 86 0.24 -6.04 10.86
N SER A 87 0.95 -7.16 10.81
CA SER A 87 0.60 -8.27 9.93
C SER A 87 -0.68 -8.93 10.45
N CYS A 88 -1.65 -9.12 9.58
CA CYS A 88 -2.87 -9.84 9.92
C CYS A 88 -2.61 -11.34 10.17
N HIS A 89 -1.51 -11.90 9.65
CA HIS A 89 -1.22 -13.34 9.75
C HIS A 89 -0.86 -13.83 11.15
N SER A 90 -0.46 -12.94 12.07
CA SER A 90 -0.08 -13.34 13.44
C SER A 90 -1.27 -13.60 14.37
N ILE A 91 -2.49 -13.20 13.99
CA ILE A 91 -3.71 -13.35 14.82
C ILE A 91 -4.44 -14.68 14.59
N LEU A 92 -4.08 -15.46 13.56
CA LEU A 92 -4.78 -16.71 13.21
C LEU A 92 -4.37 -17.94 14.02
N LEU A 93 -3.40 -17.85 14.94
CA LEU A 93 -2.96 -19.00 15.74
C LEU A 93 -3.88 -19.36 16.93
N PHE A 94 -4.97 -18.61 17.17
CA PHE A 94 -5.91 -18.88 18.27
C PHE A 94 -7.39 -19.06 17.85
N VAL A 95 -7.72 -19.03 16.56
CA VAL A 95 -9.09 -19.34 16.11
C VAL A 95 -9.14 -20.79 15.66
N SER A 96 -9.68 -21.61 16.57
CA SER A 96 -9.87 -23.05 16.45
C SER A 96 -10.51 -23.47 15.14
N LEU A 97 -10.14 -24.69 14.72
CA LEU A 97 -10.61 -25.62 13.67
C LEU A 97 -12.10 -25.70 13.29
N PHE A 98 -12.95 -24.72 13.61
CA PHE A 98 -14.37 -24.69 13.29
C PHE A 98 -14.78 -23.29 12.81
N ASP A 99 -14.44 -22.90 11.59
CA ASP A 99 -15.34 -22.02 10.83
C ASP A 99 -14.98 -21.97 9.33
N THR A 100 -15.77 -22.67 8.53
CA THR A 100 -15.81 -22.58 7.06
C THR A 100 -16.47 -21.27 6.61
N ALA A 101 -15.90 -20.14 6.99
CA ALA A 101 -16.30 -18.79 6.58
C ALA A 101 -15.14 -17.97 5.97
N LEU A 102 -14.11 -18.66 5.48
CA LEU A 102 -12.80 -18.09 5.08
C LEU A 102 -12.68 -17.63 3.61
N LEU A 103 -13.77 -17.37 2.89
CA LEU A 103 -13.63 -16.79 1.53
C LEU A 103 -13.61 -15.26 1.52
N PHE A 104 -14.11 -14.59 2.57
CA PHE A 104 -14.12 -13.14 2.70
C PHE A 104 -14.00 -12.74 4.18
N GLY A 105 -12.82 -12.94 4.77
CA GLY A 105 -12.57 -12.59 6.18
C GLY A 105 -12.80 -11.09 6.45
N PRO A 106 -13.38 -10.72 7.61
CA PRO A 106 -13.71 -9.34 7.91
C PRO A 106 -12.40 -8.56 8.08
N PHE A 107 -12.05 -7.72 7.12
CA PHE A 107 -10.94 -6.79 7.29
C PHE A 107 -11.26 -5.89 8.50
N GLY A 108 -10.65 -6.20 9.64
CA GLY A 108 -10.77 -5.40 10.85
C GLY A 108 -10.36 -3.97 10.56
N LYS A 109 -11.00 -2.99 11.20
CA LYS A 109 -10.58 -1.58 11.07
C LYS A 109 -9.09 -1.48 11.39
N GLY A 110 -8.27 -1.11 10.40
CA GLY A 110 -6.81 -1.04 10.54
C GLY A 110 -6.01 -2.10 9.78
N GLN A 111 -6.66 -3.02 9.06
CA GLN A 111 -5.97 -4.03 8.24
C GLN A 111 -5.70 -3.52 6.81
N MET A 112 -4.48 -3.78 6.31
CA MET A 112 -4.10 -3.54 4.92
C MET A 112 -4.66 -4.66 4.03
N GLN A 113 -4.85 -4.39 2.74
CA GLN A 113 -5.24 -5.44 1.79
C GLN A 113 -4.10 -6.44 1.63
N LYS A 114 -4.42 -7.74 1.48
CA LYS A 114 -3.42 -8.83 1.47
C LYS A 114 -2.23 -8.59 0.52
N PRO A 115 -2.41 -8.18 -0.75
CA PRO A 115 -1.27 -7.92 -1.63
C PRO A 115 -0.36 -6.78 -1.15
N PHE A 116 -0.94 -5.77 -0.50
CA PHE A 116 -0.19 -4.64 0.07
C PHE A 116 0.62 -5.08 1.29
N GLU A 117 0.01 -5.88 2.17
CA GLU A 117 0.68 -6.43 3.34
C GLU A 117 1.86 -7.30 2.92
N GLU A 118 1.61 -8.33 2.09
CA GLU A 118 2.65 -9.27 1.66
C GLU A 118 3.81 -8.56 0.97
N ALA A 119 3.53 -7.60 0.09
CA ALA A 119 4.56 -6.79 -0.54
C ALA A 119 5.36 -5.98 0.48
N THR A 120 4.72 -5.34 1.46
CA THR A 120 5.44 -4.55 2.47
C THR A 120 6.36 -5.43 3.33
N TYR A 121 5.89 -6.59 3.76
CA TYR A 121 6.66 -7.49 4.62
C TYR A 121 7.81 -8.17 3.87
N ALA A 122 7.69 -8.35 2.55
CA ALA A 122 8.77 -8.87 1.71
C ALA A 122 9.94 -7.87 1.53
N LEU A 123 9.70 -6.56 1.69
CA LEU A 123 10.71 -5.52 1.50
C LEU A 123 11.63 -5.39 2.70
N LYS A 124 12.89 -5.03 2.43
CA LYS A 124 13.82 -4.53 3.45
C LYS A 124 13.52 -3.05 3.74
N VAL A 125 13.93 -2.59 4.93
CA VAL A 125 13.80 -1.16 5.27
C VAL A 125 14.62 -0.31 4.28
N GLY A 126 13.98 0.69 3.71
CA GLY A 126 14.51 1.55 2.65
C GLY A 126 14.27 1.04 1.23
N GLU A 127 13.73 -0.18 1.07
CA GLU A 127 13.47 -0.76 -0.24
C GLU A 127 12.11 -0.31 -0.81
N ILE A 128 12.05 -0.24 -2.14
CA ILE A 128 10.88 0.16 -2.91
C ILE A 128 10.36 -1.05 -3.69
N SER A 129 9.07 -1.36 -3.54
CA SER A 129 8.43 -2.48 -4.22
C SER A 129 8.36 -2.32 -5.73
N ASP A 130 8.06 -3.44 -6.40
CA ASP A 130 7.43 -3.40 -7.71
C ASP A 130 5.99 -2.84 -7.61
N ILE A 131 5.30 -2.85 -8.75
CA ILE A 131 3.90 -2.42 -8.83
C ILE A 131 3.00 -3.42 -8.12
N VAL A 132 2.23 -2.95 -7.15
CA VAL A 132 1.28 -3.76 -6.36
C VAL A 132 -0.14 -3.34 -6.68
N ASP A 133 -0.95 -4.27 -7.19
CA ASP A 133 -2.37 -4.05 -7.46
C ASP A 133 -3.24 -4.46 -6.27
N THR A 134 -4.25 -3.65 -5.97
CA THR A 134 -5.23 -3.88 -4.90
C THR A 134 -6.60 -3.34 -5.34
N ASP A 135 -7.65 -3.59 -4.55
CA ASP A 135 -8.98 -3.02 -4.82
C ASP A 135 -8.98 -1.49 -4.73
N SER A 136 -8.01 -0.88 -4.04
CA SER A 136 -7.93 0.58 -3.94
C SER A 136 -7.34 1.24 -5.19
N GLY A 137 -6.70 0.47 -6.07
CA GLY A 137 -5.87 0.94 -7.17
C GLY A 137 -4.48 0.31 -7.13
N THR A 138 -3.56 0.93 -7.87
CA THR A 138 -2.20 0.44 -8.06
C THR A 138 -1.24 1.24 -7.18
N HIS A 139 -0.29 0.55 -6.54
CA HIS A 139 0.60 1.11 -5.53
C HIS A 139 2.07 0.84 -5.82
N ILE A 140 2.91 1.77 -5.35
CA ILE A 140 4.31 1.50 -5.01
C ILE A 140 4.47 1.73 -3.52
N ILE A 141 5.20 0.83 -2.87
CA ILE A 141 5.39 0.80 -1.43
C ILE A 141 6.87 1.02 -1.14
N MET A 142 7.17 1.86 -0.15
CA MET A 142 8.50 1.99 0.42
C MET A 142 8.44 1.61 1.90
N ARG A 143 9.19 0.60 2.31
CA ARG A 143 9.27 0.23 3.72
C ARG A 143 10.16 1.21 4.46
N THR A 144 9.64 1.86 5.49
CA THR A 144 10.34 2.88 6.29
C THR A 144 10.71 2.42 7.69
N GLY A 145 10.19 1.28 8.14
CA GLY A 145 10.49 0.70 9.46
C GLY A 145 9.92 -0.69 9.66
#